data_AF-A0A1G6PL95-F1
#
_entry.id   AF-A0A1G6PL95-F1
#
_cell.length_a   1.000
_cell.length_b   1.000
_cell.length_c   1.000
_cell.angle_alpha   90.00
_cell.angle_beta   90.00
_cell.angle_gamma   90.00
#
_symmetry.space_group_name_H-M   'P 1'
#
loop_
_entity.id
_entity.type
_entity.pdbx_description
1 polymer ?
#
loop_
_entity_poly.entity_id
_entity_poly.type
_entity_poly.pdbx_seq_one_letter_code
_entity_poly.pdbx_strand_id
1 'polypeptide(L)'
;MNYSKQIFGGLLILFSGLFFACNDNEEPMMPAPMPTGDSKTFQLGSVSNPSISGTAEFIENDDNTTTINLRLSNTSPGGMHPAHIHMNTAAEGGDIALTLGVVDGSTGMSTITVDSWDDGTAASYSDFLSYDGYINVHNSMQDLGTLLAQGDIGVNELTGESKTYNLAAVDIESISGTATFSKRVNGETLAQIMLMNTPEDGMHPAHIHFNTAAEGGNIAVSFNPVDGASGRSVTNISSLDDDTAISYDQLLNFDGYINVHLSMEDLGTLVAQGDIGQNELTGESKEYALGERDVEGISGTATFFERVNGESLAEIMLMNTPEDGMHPAHIHFNTALEGGDIAFSFEPVNGATGMSKTNVSTLDDGTAISYSEILDFDGYINVHLSMDQLATIVAQGDIGSNELTGESMSYNLMEVDLPGVSGTATFRERKDGSTLAIIALENTEEGAMHPAHIHENSAAEGGDIVFTFNPIDGTTGMSMTNIMTLDGGMAISYSDLLDYNGYINVHLSMEQLATLAAQGNIGSNVN
;
A
#
# COMPACT_ATOMS: atom_id res chain seq x y z
N MET A 1 -69.23 -55.74 0.75
CA MET A 1 -70.29 -55.51 -0.27
C MET A 1 -69.65 -54.67 -1.38
N ASN A 2 -69.00 -55.26 -2.39
CA ASN A 2 -69.61 -55.78 -3.65
C ASN A 2 -70.68 -54.80 -4.18
N TYR A 3 -70.53 -54.12 -5.33
CA TYR A 3 -70.09 -54.61 -6.64
C TYR A 3 -69.43 -53.54 -7.54
N SER A 4 -68.46 -54.03 -8.32
CA SER A 4 -67.97 -53.49 -9.59
C SER A 4 -68.97 -53.78 -10.73
N LYS A 5 -69.06 -52.88 -11.74
CA LYS A 5 -68.83 -53.24 -13.16
C LYS A 5 -68.88 -52.03 -14.11
N GLN A 6 -67.82 -51.91 -14.89
CA GLN A 6 -67.66 -51.14 -16.13
C GLN A 6 -68.47 -51.76 -17.30
N ILE A 7 -68.67 -50.98 -18.38
CA ILE A 7 -68.27 -51.26 -19.79
C ILE A 7 -69.27 -50.76 -20.87
N PHE A 8 -68.73 -49.89 -21.73
CA PHE A 8 -68.97 -49.61 -23.16
C PHE A 8 -70.30 -49.05 -23.72
N GLY A 9 -70.13 -48.01 -24.53
CA GLY A 9 -70.46 -48.09 -25.96
C GLY A 9 -71.02 -46.83 -26.59
N GLY A 10 -70.31 -46.26 -27.58
CA GLY A 10 -70.95 -45.50 -28.66
C GLY A 10 -70.38 -44.11 -28.97
N LEU A 11 -69.31 -44.08 -29.74
CA LEU A 11 -68.86 -42.92 -30.53
C LEU A 11 -69.82 -42.72 -31.71
N LEU A 12 -70.40 -41.52 -31.89
CA LEU A 12 -70.87 -41.05 -33.19
C LEU A 12 -70.70 -39.53 -33.30
N ILE A 13 -69.80 -39.13 -34.19
CA ILE A 13 -69.57 -37.75 -34.66
C ILE A 13 -70.64 -37.43 -35.71
N LEU A 14 -71.30 -36.27 -35.61
CA LEU A 14 -71.87 -35.58 -36.78
C LEU A 14 -72.15 -34.07 -36.51
N PHE A 15 -71.20 -33.28 -36.99
CA PHE A 15 -71.25 -31.95 -37.61
C PHE A 15 -72.55 -31.10 -37.60
N SER A 16 -72.39 -29.84 -37.15
CA SER A 16 -72.92 -28.56 -37.68
C SER A 16 -74.25 -27.96 -37.18
N GLY A 17 -74.15 -26.71 -36.72
CA GLY A 17 -75.23 -25.71 -36.83
C GLY A 17 -75.24 -24.65 -35.73
N LEU A 18 -74.36 -23.65 -35.82
CA LEU A 18 -74.47 -22.37 -35.09
C LEU A 18 -75.84 -21.70 -35.33
N PHE A 19 -76.38 -20.97 -34.35
CA PHE A 19 -76.50 -19.50 -34.41
C PHE A 19 -76.66 -18.91 -33.00
N PHE A 20 -75.78 -17.94 -32.73
CA PHE A 20 -75.72 -17.07 -31.56
C PHE A 20 -76.80 -15.99 -31.63
N ALA A 21 -77.26 -15.53 -30.45
CA ALA A 21 -77.75 -14.17 -30.25
C ALA A 21 -76.91 -13.54 -29.13
N CYS A 22 -76.09 -12.57 -29.51
CA CYS A 22 -75.13 -11.84 -28.67
C CYS A 22 -75.83 -10.90 -27.67
N ASN A 23 -75.21 -10.74 -26.50
CA ASN A 23 -75.37 -9.57 -25.65
C ASN A 23 -73.98 -8.94 -25.53
N ASP A 24 -73.72 -7.91 -26.33
CA ASP A 24 -72.45 -7.20 -26.38
C ASP A 24 -72.40 -6.20 -25.22
N ASN A 25 -71.63 -6.52 -24.21
CA ASN A 25 -71.04 -5.58 -23.25
C ASN A 25 -69.63 -6.10 -22.95
N GLU A 26 -68.75 -6.02 -23.95
CA GLU A 26 -67.31 -6.11 -23.70
C GLU A 26 -66.87 -4.73 -23.21
N GLU A 27 -66.42 -4.66 -21.96
CA GLU A 27 -65.64 -3.51 -21.51
C GLU A 27 -64.45 -3.34 -22.49
N PRO A 28 -64.11 -2.11 -22.89
CA PRO A 28 -62.99 -1.92 -23.80
C PRO A 28 -61.73 -2.52 -23.16
N MET A 29 -61.18 -3.57 -23.77
CA MET A 29 -59.83 -4.04 -23.46
C MET A 29 -58.90 -2.82 -23.55
N MET A 30 -58.44 -2.34 -22.41
CA MET A 30 -57.37 -1.35 -22.40
C MET A 30 -56.19 -1.97 -23.14
N PRO A 31 -55.59 -1.26 -24.12
CA PRO A 31 -54.40 -1.77 -24.81
C PRO A 31 -53.33 -2.06 -23.74
N ALA A 32 -52.64 -3.19 -23.88
CA ALA A 32 -51.50 -3.48 -23.02
C ALA A 32 -50.44 -2.40 -23.19
N PRO A 33 -49.74 -2.00 -22.11
CA PRO A 33 -48.64 -1.05 -22.20
C PRO A 33 -47.63 -1.48 -23.27
N MET A 34 -47.20 -0.53 -24.09
CA MET A 34 -46.19 -0.76 -25.12
C MET A 34 -44.85 -0.18 -24.66
N PRO A 35 -43.74 -0.93 -24.78
CA PRO A 35 -42.41 -0.40 -24.46
C PRO A 35 -42.08 0.85 -25.29
N THR A 36 -41.54 1.88 -24.65
CA THR A 36 -41.07 3.10 -25.33
C THR A 36 -39.80 2.86 -26.16
N GLY A 37 -39.05 1.82 -25.77
CA GLY A 37 -37.73 1.49 -26.31
C GLY A 37 -36.60 1.70 -25.29
N ASP A 38 -36.88 2.42 -24.20
CA ASP A 38 -35.91 2.64 -23.13
C ASP A 38 -35.94 1.48 -22.12
N SER A 39 -34.75 0.96 -21.80
CA SER A 39 -34.57 -0.06 -20.78
C SER A 39 -33.21 0.04 -20.07
N LYS A 40 -33.15 -0.50 -18.86
CA LYS A 40 -31.94 -0.62 -18.05
C LYS A 40 -31.87 -2.01 -17.44
N THR A 41 -30.72 -2.65 -17.54
CA THR A 41 -30.47 -3.96 -16.94
C THR A 41 -29.47 -3.84 -15.80
N PHE A 42 -29.84 -4.35 -14.62
CA PHE A 42 -28.97 -4.48 -13.46
C PHE A 42 -28.54 -5.93 -13.28
N GLN A 43 -27.32 -6.14 -12.77
CA GLN A 43 -26.78 -7.47 -12.49
C GLN A 43 -27.20 -7.94 -11.10
N LEU A 44 -27.55 -9.22 -10.97
CA LEU A 44 -27.82 -9.88 -9.70
C LEU A 44 -26.73 -10.94 -9.46
N GLY A 45 -25.84 -10.66 -8.51
CA GLY A 45 -24.76 -11.55 -8.10
C GLY A 45 -25.27 -12.72 -7.27
N SER A 46 -24.49 -13.79 -7.21
CA SER A 46 -24.77 -14.96 -6.38
C SER A 46 -24.59 -14.65 -4.89
N VAL A 47 -25.42 -15.26 -4.03
CA VAL A 47 -25.30 -15.15 -2.57
C VAL A 47 -25.04 -16.51 -1.92
N SER A 48 -26.08 -17.30 -1.63
CA SER A 48 -25.91 -18.61 -0.96
C SER A 48 -25.37 -19.72 -1.87
N ASN A 49 -25.51 -19.57 -3.19
CA ASN A 49 -25.06 -20.56 -4.16
C ASN A 49 -24.27 -19.86 -5.28
N PRO A 50 -22.96 -20.12 -5.41
CA PRO A 50 -22.10 -19.44 -6.39
C PRO A 50 -22.50 -19.71 -7.85
N SER A 51 -23.32 -20.74 -8.11
CA SER A 51 -23.81 -21.04 -9.47
C SER A 51 -25.07 -20.27 -9.87
N ILE A 52 -25.78 -19.63 -8.93
CA ILE A 52 -27.03 -18.92 -9.21
C ILE A 52 -26.76 -17.42 -9.29
N SER A 53 -26.96 -16.83 -10.47
CA SER A 53 -26.86 -15.39 -10.72
C SER A 53 -27.87 -14.99 -11.79
N GLY A 54 -28.08 -13.68 -11.99
CA GLY A 54 -29.09 -13.23 -12.94
C GLY A 54 -29.03 -11.76 -13.27
N THR A 55 -30.11 -11.27 -13.87
CA THR A 55 -30.31 -9.87 -14.20
C THR A 55 -31.73 -9.42 -13.87
N ALA A 56 -31.89 -8.12 -13.65
CA ALA A 56 -33.18 -7.43 -13.57
C ALA A 56 -33.24 -6.36 -14.67
N GLU A 57 -34.14 -6.51 -15.63
CA GLU A 57 -34.33 -5.56 -16.72
C GLU A 57 -35.60 -4.73 -16.47
N PHE A 58 -35.44 -3.41 -16.39
CA PHE A 58 -36.50 -2.42 -16.24
C PHE A 58 -36.77 -1.81 -17.61
N ILE A 59 -38.04 -1.78 -18.03
CA ILE A 59 -38.49 -1.34 -19.34
C ILE A 59 -39.55 -0.26 -19.15
N GLU A 60 -39.33 0.91 -19.74
CA GLU A 60 -40.31 2.00 -19.74
C GLU A 60 -41.45 1.70 -20.73
N ASN A 61 -42.70 1.92 -20.29
CA ASN A 61 -43.89 1.78 -21.13
C ASN A 61 -44.55 3.15 -21.43
N ASP A 62 -45.34 3.19 -22.50
CA ASP A 62 -46.01 4.40 -23.00
C ASP A 62 -47.19 4.91 -22.15
N ASP A 63 -47.57 4.18 -21.11
CA ASP A 63 -48.62 4.53 -20.14
C ASP A 63 -48.07 4.96 -18.76
N ASN A 64 -46.76 5.25 -18.69
CA ASN A 64 -45.99 5.55 -17.47
C ASN A 64 -45.78 4.36 -16.51
N THR A 65 -46.21 3.15 -16.85
CA THR A 65 -45.84 1.95 -16.09
C THR A 65 -44.40 1.53 -16.41
N THR A 66 -43.80 0.75 -15.52
CA THR A 66 -42.50 0.10 -15.74
C THR A 66 -42.67 -1.42 -15.69
N THR A 67 -42.18 -2.12 -16.72
CA THR A 67 -42.11 -3.58 -16.71
C THR A 67 -40.74 -4.04 -16.21
N ILE A 68 -40.72 -4.92 -15.22
CA ILE A 68 -39.51 -5.46 -14.60
C ILE A 68 -39.44 -6.96 -14.91
N ASN A 69 -38.38 -7.37 -15.62
CA ASN A 69 -38.08 -8.76 -15.95
C ASN A 69 -36.90 -9.26 -15.13
N LEU A 70 -37.12 -10.27 -14.29
CA LEU A 70 -36.06 -10.99 -13.60
C LEU A 70 -35.67 -12.24 -14.40
N ARG A 71 -34.36 -12.49 -14.53
CA ARG A 71 -33.81 -13.66 -15.23
C ARG A 71 -32.64 -14.23 -14.44
N LEU A 72 -32.85 -15.36 -13.77
CA LEU A 72 -31.81 -16.10 -13.06
C LEU A 72 -31.39 -17.33 -13.86
N SER A 73 -30.12 -17.69 -13.72
CA SER A 73 -29.52 -18.90 -14.28
C SER A 73 -29.32 -19.94 -13.18
N ASN A 74 -29.36 -21.22 -13.58
CA ASN A 74 -29.10 -22.37 -12.71
C ASN A 74 -30.02 -22.50 -11.48
N THR A 75 -31.25 -21.95 -11.56
CA THR A 75 -32.29 -22.19 -10.55
C THR A 75 -32.72 -23.65 -10.56
N SER A 76 -33.25 -24.12 -9.43
CA SER A 76 -33.72 -25.51 -9.30
C SER A 76 -35.14 -25.66 -9.89
N PRO A 77 -35.38 -26.62 -10.80
CA PRO A 77 -36.71 -26.85 -11.36
C PRO A 77 -37.77 -27.10 -10.29
N GLY A 78 -38.94 -26.46 -10.43
CA GLY A 78 -40.02 -26.50 -9.44
C GLY A 78 -39.81 -25.60 -8.21
N GLY A 79 -38.68 -24.89 -8.12
CA GLY A 79 -38.48 -23.82 -7.14
C GLY A 79 -39.37 -22.62 -7.44
N MET A 80 -39.78 -21.89 -6.40
CA MET A 80 -40.54 -20.65 -6.50
C MET A 80 -39.84 -19.63 -5.61
N HIS A 81 -39.23 -18.63 -6.22
CA HIS A 81 -38.28 -17.73 -5.57
C HIS A 81 -38.86 -16.31 -5.52
N PRO A 82 -39.44 -15.88 -4.38
CA PRO A 82 -39.92 -14.51 -4.23
C PRO A 82 -38.80 -13.50 -4.42
N ALA A 83 -39.13 -12.33 -4.95
CA ALA A 83 -38.19 -11.24 -5.12
C ALA A 83 -38.79 -9.92 -4.66
N HIS A 84 -37.94 -9.01 -4.19
CA HIS A 84 -38.36 -7.70 -3.69
C HIS A 84 -37.31 -6.65 -4.05
N ILE A 85 -37.75 -5.40 -4.24
CA ILE A 85 -36.89 -4.21 -4.16
C ILE A 85 -36.92 -3.72 -2.72
N HIS A 86 -35.75 -3.47 -2.16
CA HIS A 86 -35.53 -2.92 -0.83
C HIS A 86 -34.93 -1.51 -0.92
N MET A 87 -35.06 -0.75 0.17
CA MET A 87 -34.38 0.54 0.40
C MET A 87 -32.88 0.39 0.68
N ASN A 88 -32.10 1.46 0.47
CA ASN A 88 -30.66 1.57 0.71
C ASN A 88 -29.82 0.67 -0.21
N THR A 89 -28.54 0.46 0.12
CA THR A 89 -27.70 -0.52 -0.57
C THR A 89 -27.91 -1.95 -0.05
N ALA A 90 -27.55 -2.93 -0.88
CA ALA A 90 -27.50 -4.34 -0.51
C ALA A 90 -26.60 -4.63 0.71
N ALA A 91 -25.58 -3.79 0.94
CA ALA A 91 -24.65 -3.93 2.06
C ALA A 91 -25.21 -3.43 3.40
N GLU A 92 -26.10 -2.44 3.36
CA GLU A 92 -26.78 -1.89 4.54
C GLU A 92 -28.07 -2.65 4.86
N GLY A 93 -28.71 -3.17 3.81
CA GLY A 93 -30.05 -3.73 3.90
C GLY A 93 -31.12 -2.64 4.07
N GLY A 94 -32.38 -3.05 4.05
CA GLY A 94 -33.49 -2.12 4.22
C GLY A 94 -34.85 -2.79 4.14
N ASP A 95 -35.89 -2.00 4.43
CA ASP A 95 -37.28 -2.43 4.31
C ASP A 95 -37.67 -2.67 2.84
N ILE A 96 -38.67 -3.54 2.63
CA ILE A 96 -39.22 -3.80 1.29
C ILE A 96 -39.98 -2.56 0.82
N ALA A 97 -39.64 -2.09 -0.38
CA ALA A 97 -40.31 -0.98 -1.05
C ALA A 97 -41.27 -1.44 -2.15
N LEU A 98 -40.93 -2.52 -2.85
CA LEU A 98 -41.76 -3.11 -3.88
C LEU A 98 -41.68 -4.62 -3.86
N THR A 99 -42.83 -5.27 -3.79
CA THR A 99 -42.94 -6.72 -3.98
C THR A 99 -42.92 -7.04 -5.47
N LEU A 100 -41.92 -7.81 -5.89
CA LEU A 100 -41.81 -8.26 -7.28
C LEU A 100 -42.57 -9.58 -7.47
N GLY A 101 -42.59 -10.05 -8.72
CA GLY A 101 -43.07 -11.40 -9.03
C GLY A 101 -42.20 -12.50 -8.42
N VAL A 102 -42.73 -13.72 -8.43
CA VAL A 102 -41.98 -14.92 -8.04
C VAL A 102 -41.24 -15.45 -9.26
N VAL A 103 -39.93 -15.69 -9.13
CA VAL A 103 -39.12 -16.33 -10.18
C VAL A 103 -39.42 -17.83 -10.20
N ASP A 104 -39.89 -18.35 -11.34
CA ASP A 104 -40.12 -19.77 -11.56
C ASP A 104 -38.77 -20.47 -11.76
N GLY A 105 -38.38 -21.34 -10.83
CA GLY A 105 -37.09 -22.02 -10.85
C GLY A 105 -36.88 -22.97 -12.05
N SER A 106 -37.95 -23.30 -12.79
CA SER A 106 -37.86 -24.10 -14.02
C SER A 106 -37.47 -23.27 -15.24
N THR A 107 -37.87 -21.99 -15.27
CA THR A 107 -37.57 -21.08 -16.39
C THR A 107 -36.50 -20.05 -16.04
N GLY A 108 -36.29 -19.81 -14.74
CA GLY A 108 -35.47 -18.73 -14.20
C GLY A 108 -36.10 -17.36 -14.36
N MET A 109 -37.38 -17.23 -14.72
CA MET A 109 -37.98 -15.96 -15.12
C MET A 109 -39.08 -15.47 -14.16
N SER A 110 -39.19 -14.14 -14.04
CA SER A 110 -40.36 -13.44 -13.49
C SER A 110 -40.58 -12.15 -14.24
N THR A 111 -41.84 -11.72 -14.39
CA THR A 111 -42.21 -10.43 -14.99
C THR A 111 -43.33 -9.80 -14.19
N ILE A 112 -43.20 -8.51 -13.92
CA ILE A 112 -44.24 -7.68 -13.31
C ILE A 112 -44.27 -6.30 -13.98
N THR A 113 -45.44 -5.69 -14.08
CA THR A 113 -45.61 -4.32 -14.56
C THR A 113 -46.23 -3.50 -13.42
N VAL A 114 -45.60 -2.37 -13.09
CA VAL A 114 -45.94 -1.54 -11.92
C VAL A 114 -46.02 -0.07 -12.30
N ASP A 115 -46.86 0.69 -11.59
CA ASP A 115 -46.97 2.15 -11.65
C ASP A 115 -46.86 2.80 -10.26
N SER A 116 -46.65 1.99 -9.23
CA SER A 116 -46.63 2.40 -7.83
C SER A 116 -45.80 1.45 -6.97
N TRP A 117 -45.29 1.98 -5.85
CA TRP A 117 -44.66 1.23 -4.77
C TRP A 117 -45.70 0.51 -3.91
N ASP A 118 -45.28 -0.39 -3.02
CA ASP A 118 -46.21 -1.17 -2.18
C ASP A 118 -47.04 -0.28 -1.22
N ASP A 119 -46.58 0.94 -0.92
CA ASP A 119 -47.29 1.92 -0.10
C ASP A 119 -48.34 2.75 -0.88
N GLY A 120 -48.45 2.52 -2.19
CA GLY A 120 -49.37 3.19 -3.11
C GLY A 120 -48.86 4.54 -3.65
N THR A 121 -47.63 4.95 -3.34
CA THR A 121 -47.00 6.10 -3.99
C THR A 121 -46.65 5.76 -5.44
N ALA A 122 -46.77 6.72 -6.36
CA ALA A 122 -46.51 6.49 -7.78
C ALA A 122 -45.02 6.22 -8.03
N ALA A 123 -44.72 5.32 -8.97
CA ALA A 123 -43.38 4.91 -9.36
C ALA A 123 -43.26 4.90 -10.89
N SER A 124 -42.39 5.74 -11.42
CA SER A 124 -42.05 5.81 -12.84
C SER A 124 -40.73 5.09 -13.15
N TYR A 125 -40.46 4.86 -14.43
CA TYR A 125 -39.18 4.32 -14.87
C TYR A 125 -37.99 5.16 -14.38
N SER A 126 -38.08 6.49 -14.45
CA SER A 126 -37.05 7.39 -13.94
C SER A 126 -36.87 7.30 -12.42
N ASP A 127 -37.93 6.98 -11.66
CA ASP A 127 -37.82 6.79 -10.22
C ASP A 127 -36.95 5.57 -9.92
N PHE A 128 -37.14 4.44 -10.61
CA PHE A 128 -36.29 3.25 -10.44
C PHE A 128 -34.82 3.48 -10.79
N LEU A 129 -34.52 4.33 -11.79
CA LEU A 129 -33.14 4.66 -12.16
C LEU A 129 -32.45 5.58 -11.15
N SER A 130 -33.22 6.38 -10.41
CA SER A 130 -32.71 7.29 -9.38
C SER A 130 -32.90 6.76 -7.96
N TYR A 131 -33.42 5.54 -7.83
CA TYR A 131 -33.76 4.94 -6.55
C TYR A 131 -32.51 4.49 -5.80
N ASP A 132 -32.49 4.78 -4.50
CA ASP A 132 -31.54 4.21 -3.54
C ASP A 132 -32.10 2.87 -3.05
N GLY A 133 -31.78 1.81 -3.80
CA GLY A 133 -32.29 0.48 -3.49
C GLY A 133 -31.48 -0.67 -4.06
N TYR A 134 -31.93 -1.87 -3.71
CA TYR A 134 -31.36 -3.13 -4.19
C TYR A 134 -32.44 -4.20 -4.33
N ILE A 135 -32.15 -5.24 -5.11
CA ILE A 135 -33.04 -6.40 -5.31
C ILE A 135 -32.52 -7.59 -4.52
N ASN A 136 -33.42 -8.28 -3.84
CA ASN A 136 -33.22 -9.61 -3.28
C ASN A 136 -34.06 -10.65 -4.04
N VAL A 137 -33.49 -11.82 -4.28
CA VAL A 137 -34.21 -13.01 -4.72
C VAL A 137 -34.00 -14.12 -3.71
N HIS A 138 -35.08 -14.56 -3.08
CA HIS A 138 -35.07 -15.48 -1.94
C HIS A 138 -35.14 -16.95 -2.38
N ASN A 139 -34.69 -17.86 -1.52
CA ASN A 139 -34.72 -19.28 -1.78
C ASN A 139 -36.15 -19.82 -1.91
N SER A 140 -37.06 -19.46 -1.00
CA SER A 140 -38.49 -19.81 -1.14
C SER A 140 -39.39 -18.96 -0.24
N MET A 141 -40.72 -19.06 -0.41
CA MET A 141 -41.68 -18.43 0.51
C MET A 141 -41.58 -18.95 1.95
N GLN A 142 -41.04 -20.15 2.18
CA GLN A 142 -40.83 -20.71 3.52
C GLN A 142 -39.43 -20.41 4.07
N ASP A 143 -38.55 -19.88 3.24
CA ASP A 143 -37.15 -19.59 3.55
C ASP A 143 -36.74 -18.29 2.83
N LEU A 144 -37.21 -17.17 3.40
CA LEU A 144 -36.83 -15.82 2.96
C LEU A 144 -35.46 -15.39 3.50
N GLY A 145 -34.91 -16.10 4.49
CA GLY A 145 -33.59 -15.77 5.04
C GLY A 145 -32.45 -16.15 4.09
N THR A 146 -32.61 -17.23 3.34
CA THR A 146 -31.62 -17.64 2.33
C THR A 146 -31.81 -16.86 1.03
N LEU A 147 -30.81 -16.08 0.63
CA LEU A 147 -30.80 -15.36 -0.64
C LEU A 147 -30.12 -16.18 -1.74
N LEU A 148 -30.73 -16.25 -2.92
CA LEU A 148 -30.14 -16.88 -4.10
C LEU A 148 -29.31 -15.88 -4.90
N ALA A 149 -29.87 -14.70 -5.16
CA ALA A 149 -29.22 -13.62 -5.88
C ALA A 149 -29.57 -12.26 -5.27
N GLN A 150 -28.66 -11.31 -5.40
CA GLN A 150 -28.81 -9.94 -4.90
C GLN A 150 -28.07 -8.96 -5.82
N GLY A 151 -28.58 -7.74 -5.96
CA GLY A 151 -27.88 -6.70 -6.70
C GLY A 151 -28.43 -5.31 -6.44
N ASP A 152 -27.52 -4.35 -6.35
CA ASP A 152 -27.85 -2.92 -6.25
C ASP A 152 -28.49 -2.41 -7.56
N ILE A 153 -29.45 -1.49 -7.43
CA ILE A 153 -30.15 -0.86 -8.56
C ILE A 153 -30.07 0.67 -8.45
N GLY A 154 -30.57 1.36 -9.49
CA GLY A 154 -30.67 2.81 -9.50
C GLY A 154 -29.32 3.48 -9.24
N VAL A 155 -29.26 4.38 -8.26
CA VAL A 155 -28.04 5.14 -7.95
C VAL A 155 -26.99 4.32 -7.19
N ASN A 156 -27.34 3.13 -6.71
CA ASN A 156 -26.41 2.23 -6.03
C ASN A 156 -25.61 1.36 -6.99
N GLU A 157 -25.93 1.36 -8.29
CA GLU A 157 -25.18 0.61 -9.29
C GLU A 157 -23.68 0.95 -9.23
N LEU A 158 -22.81 -0.06 -9.35
CA LEU A 158 -21.38 0.15 -9.44
C LEU A 158 -21.00 0.69 -10.83
N THR A 159 -20.13 1.68 -10.87
CA THR A 159 -19.64 2.25 -12.14
C THR A 159 -18.63 1.34 -12.85
N GLY A 160 -18.06 0.37 -12.11
CA GLY A 160 -16.95 -0.47 -12.54
C GLY A 160 -15.57 0.11 -12.16
N GLU A 161 -15.51 1.37 -11.71
CA GLU A 161 -14.28 1.94 -11.13
C GLU A 161 -14.04 1.35 -9.74
N SER A 162 -12.81 0.90 -9.50
CA SER A 162 -12.41 0.38 -8.20
C SER A 162 -10.92 0.59 -7.94
N LYS A 163 -10.55 0.54 -6.66
CA LYS A 163 -9.18 0.58 -6.16
C LYS A 163 -9.00 -0.50 -5.10
N THR A 164 -7.88 -1.22 -5.17
CA THR A 164 -7.53 -2.27 -4.21
C THR A 164 -6.27 -1.91 -3.47
N TYR A 165 -6.31 -2.05 -2.15
CA TYR A 165 -5.19 -1.84 -1.22
C TYR A 165 -4.80 -3.18 -0.60
N ASN A 166 -3.50 -3.42 -0.45
CA ASN A 166 -2.98 -4.60 0.23
C ASN A 166 -3.05 -4.40 1.75
N LEU A 167 -3.46 -5.44 2.48
CA LEU A 167 -3.41 -5.48 3.94
C LEU A 167 -2.37 -6.53 4.35
N ALA A 168 -1.23 -6.05 4.84
CA ALA A 168 -0.13 -6.89 5.29
C ALA A 168 -0.42 -7.47 6.69
N ALA A 169 0.19 -8.61 6.99
CA ALA A 169 0.14 -9.20 8.32
C ALA A 169 0.83 -8.30 9.35
N VAL A 170 0.33 -8.29 10.59
CA VAL A 170 0.92 -7.54 11.71
C VAL A 170 1.34 -8.49 12.83
N ASP A 171 0.45 -8.79 13.79
CA ASP A 171 0.78 -9.65 14.94
C ASP A 171 0.64 -11.15 14.62
N ILE A 172 -0.05 -11.48 13.53
CA ILE A 172 -0.27 -12.86 13.08
C ILE A 172 0.18 -13.00 11.62
N GLU A 173 1.44 -13.43 11.43
CA GLU A 173 2.12 -13.49 10.13
C GLU A 173 1.34 -14.20 9.00
N SER A 174 0.46 -15.14 9.34
CA SER A 174 -0.32 -15.89 8.35
C SER A 174 -1.57 -15.17 7.83
N ILE A 175 -2.01 -14.09 8.48
CA ILE A 175 -3.25 -13.39 8.13
C ILE A 175 -2.91 -12.14 7.33
N SER A 176 -3.38 -12.09 6.08
CA SER A 176 -3.21 -10.95 5.18
C SER A 176 -4.32 -10.95 4.15
N GLY A 177 -4.44 -9.87 3.38
CA GLY A 177 -5.49 -9.79 2.37
C GLY A 177 -5.53 -8.46 1.66
N THR A 178 -6.74 -8.05 1.28
CA THR A 178 -6.96 -6.81 0.51
C THR A 178 -8.23 -6.10 0.94
N ALA A 179 -8.24 -4.78 0.81
CA ALA A 179 -9.45 -3.97 0.81
C ALA A 179 -9.71 -3.40 -0.59
N THR A 180 -10.89 -3.66 -1.17
CA THR A 180 -11.30 -3.13 -2.47
C THR A 180 -12.42 -2.12 -2.29
N PHE A 181 -12.20 -0.90 -2.76
CA PHE A 181 -13.19 0.18 -2.81
C PHE A 181 -13.76 0.25 -4.23
N SER A 182 -15.08 0.19 -4.37
CA SER A 182 -15.77 0.26 -5.66
C SER A 182 -16.72 1.45 -5.67
N LYS A 183 -16.68 2.25 -6.74
CA LYS A 183 -17.48 3.47 -6.87
C LYS A 183 -18.91 3.14 -7.28
N ARG A 184 -19.86 3.72 -6.55
CA ARG A 184 -21.29 3.72 -6.91
C ARG A 184 -21.66 4.93 -7.77
N VAL A 185 -22.77 4.85 -8.50
CA VAL A 185 -23.28 5.95 -9.34
C VAL A 185 -23.61 7.19 -8.52
N ASN A 186 -24.10 7.05 -7.28
CA ASN A 186 -24.30 8.16 -6.33
C ASN A 186 -23.00 8.79 -5.80
N GLY A 187 -21.82 8.22 -6.11
CA GLY A 187 -20.52 8.68 -5.63
C GLY A 187 -20.09 8.10 -4.29
N GLU A 188 -20.89 7.25 -3.66
CA GLU A 188 -20.52 6.51 -2.45
C GLU A 188 -19.57 5.34 -2.76
N THR A 189 -19.02 4.74 -1.72
CA THR A 189 -18.07 3.63 -1.84
C THR A 189 -18.64 2.34 -1.28
N LEU A 190 -18.61 1.28 -2.09
CA LEU A 190 -18.71 -0.09 -1.59
C LEU A 190 -17.31 -0.58 -1.23
N ALA A 191 -17.02 -0.73 0.06
CA ALA A 191 -15.77 -1.28 0.55
C ALA A 191 -15.92 -2.77 0.86
N GLN A 192 -15.00 -3.57 0.34
CA GLN A 192 -14.92 -5.01 0.58
C GLN A 192 -13.55 -5.38 1.12
N ILE A 193 -13.49 -6.00 2.31
CA ILE A 193 -12.27 -6.60 2.83
C ILE A 193 -12.33 -8.10 2.58
N MET A 194 -11.24 -8.67 2.07
CA MET A 194 -11.01 -10.11 1.99
C MET A 194 -9.68 -10.46 2.63
N LEU A 195 -9.72 -11.21 3.72
CA LEU A 195 -8.57 -11.77 4.42
C LEU A 195 -8.47 -13.28 4.15
N MET A 196 -7.24 -13.78 4.21
CA MET A 196 -6.92 -15.20 4.16
C MET A 196 -6.52 -15.69 5.56
N ASN A 197 -6.79 -16.98 5.83
CA ASN A 197 -6.39 -17.68 7.06
C ASN A 197 -6.97 -17.07 8.36
N THR A 198 -8.14 -16.42 8.29
CA THR A 198 -8.86 -15.96 9.47
C THR A 198 -9.37 -17.14 10.32
N PRO A 199 -9.42 -17.01 11.66
CA PRO A 199 -10.07 -17.99 12.52
C PRO A 199 -11.58 -18.15 12.21
N GLU A 200 -12.04 -19.37 11.89
CA GLU A 200 -13.41 -19.62 11.38
C GLU A 200 -14.54 -19.10 12.28
N ASP A 201 -14.38 -19.17 13.61
CA ASP A 201 -15.42 -18.79 14.58
C ASP A 201 -15.36 -17.30 15.04
N GLY A 202 -14.56 -16.46 14.36
CA GLY A 202 -14.32 -15.07 14.75
C GLY A 202 -15.13 -14.04 13.97
N MET A 203 -15.41 -12.89 14.60
CA MET A 203 -15.73 -11.64 13.89
C MET A 203 -14.61 -10.65 14.19
N HIS A 204 -13.99 -10.11 13.16
CA HIS A 204 -12.81 -9.27 13.26
C HIS A 204 -13.19 -7.81 12.99
N PRO A 205 -13.26 -6.94 14.00
CA PRO A 205 -13.53 -5.52 13.80
C PRO A 205 -12.49 -4.91 12.86
N ALA A 206 -12.93 -4.03 11.98
CA ALA A 206 -12.04 -3.33 11.07
C ALA A 206 -12.44 -1.86 10.98
N HIS A 207 -11.46 -0.98 10.82
CA HIS A 207 -11.68 0.45 10.74
C HIS A 207 -10.74 1.12 9.72
N ILE A 208 -11.19 2.22 9.12
CA ILE A 208 -10.30 3.23 8.56
C ILE A 208 -9.94 4.20 9.69
N HIS A 209 -8.66 4.49 9.86
CA HIS A 209 -8.12 5.47 10.79
C HIS A 209 -7.55 6.68 10.02
N PHE A 210 -7.40 7.81 10.70
CA PHE A 210 -6.67 8.99 10.19
C PHE A 210 -5.15 8.79 10.20
N ASN A 211 -4.42 9.56 9.40
CA ASN A 211 -2.96 9.57 9.24
C ASN A 211 -2.41 8.29 8.58
N THR A 212 -1.10 8.06 8.66
CA THR A 212 -0.48 6.79 8.25
C THR A 212 -0.57 5.72 9.34
N ALA A 213 -0.43 4.46 8.94
CA ALA A 213 -0.34 3.33 9.86
C ALA A 213 0.83 3.44 10.86
N ALA A 214 1.94 4.09 10.46
CA ALA A 214 3.10 4.30 11.32
C ALA A 214 2.85 5.36 12.39
N GLU A 215 2.06 6.40 12.11
CA GLU A 215 1.73 7.46 13.07
C GLU A 215 0.54 7.08 13.97
N GLY A 216 -0.34 6.22 13.44
CA GLY A 216 -1.62 5.90 14.04
C GLY A 216 -2.61 7.06 13.98
N GLY A 217 -3.83 6.82 14.44
CA GLY A 217 -4.85 7.87 14.47
C GLY A 217 -6.19 7.41 15.04
N ASN A 218 -7.10 8.37 15.19
CA ASN A 218 -8.48 8.07 15.57
C ASN A 218 -9.20 7.30 14.46
N ILE A 219 -10.27 6.60 14.82
CA ILE A 219 -11.16 5.95 13.84
C ILE A 219 -11.90 7.03 13.05
N ALA A 220 -11.89 6.88 11.73
CA ALA A 220 -12.61 7.72 10.77
C ALA A 220 -13.86 7.01 10.21
N VAL A 221 -13.75 5.72 9.90
CA VAL A 221 -14.86 4.89 9.41
C VAL A 221 -14.82 3.53 10.09
N SER A 222 -15.95 3.08 10.60
CA SER A 222 -16.13 1.71 11.07
C SER A 222 -16.67 0.80 9.97
N PHE A 223 -15.96 -0.30 9.68
CA PHE A 223 -16.48 -1.32 8.78
C PHE A 223 -17.43 -2.27 9.52
N ASN A 224 -18.27 -2.97 8.75
CA ASN A 224 -18.81 -4.24 9.22
C ASN A 224 -17.63 -5.18 9.57
N PRO A 225 -17.69 -5.95 10.67
CA PRO A 225 -16.61 -6.86 11.02
C PRO A 225 -16.37 -7.90 9.94
N VAL A 226 -15.10 -8.28 9.72
CA VAL A 226 -14.73 -9.37 8.81
C VAL A 226 -15.16 -10.69 9.44
N ASP A 227 -16.01 -11.44 8.73
CA ASP A 227 -16.45 -12.77 9.14
C ASP A 227 -15.30 -13.76 8.99
N GLY A 228 -14.95 -14.45 10.07
CA GLY A 228 -13.77 -15.30 10.15
C GLY A 228 -13.86 -16.58 9.31
N ALA A 229 -15.07 -17.09 9.05
CA ALA A 229 -15.29 -18.28 8.23
C ALA A 229 -15.09 -17.99 6.73
N SER A 230 -15.53 -16.82 6.27
CA SER A 230 -15.42 -16.39 4.87
C SER A 230 -14.23 -15.48 4.60
N GLY A 231 -13.62 -14.91 5.64
CA GLY A 231 -12.60 -13.87 5.56
C GLY A 231 -13.12 -12.55 5.01
N ARG A 232 -14.45 -12.33 4.95
CA ARG A 232 -15.05 -11.25 4.15
C ARG A 232 -15.79 -10.23 5.00
N SER A 233 -15.64 -8.95 4.65
CA SER A 233 -16.51 -7.84 5.09
C SER A 233 -16.96 -7.03 3.87
N VAL A 234 -18.18 -6.50 3.93
CA VAL A 234 -18.75 -5.60 2.93
C VAL A 234 -19.44 -4.45 3.65
N THR A 235 -19.10 -3.20 3.32
CA THR A 235 -19.62 -1.99 3.97
C THR A 235 -19.89 -0.91 2.91
N ASN A 236 -21.00 -0.18 3.03
CA ASN A 236 -21.23 1.04 2.27
C ASN A 236 -20.64 2.24 3.04
N ILE A 237 -19.92 3.13 2.37
CA ILE A 237 -19.33 4.33 2.97
C ILE A 237 -19.83 5.55 2.20
N SER A 238 -20.62 6.36 2.90
CA SER A 238 -21.15 7.65 2.44
C SER A 238 -20.78 8.81 3.37
N SER A 239 -20.39 8.50 4.61
CA SER A 239 -19.88 9.43 5.60
C SER A 239 -18.83 8.78 6.50
N LEU A 240 -18.07 9.62 7.20
CA LEU A 240 -17.28 9.25 8.36
C LEU A 240 -18.20 8.94 9.56
N ASP A 241 -17.63 8.35 10.61
CA ASP A 241 -18.33 8.02 11.86
C ASP A 241 -18.80 9.28 12.63
N ASP A 242 -18.33 10.47 12.26
CA ASP A 242 -18.76 11.76 12.79
C ASP A 242 -19.84 12.47 11.94
N ASP A 243 -20.49 11.73 11.03
CA ASP A 243 -21.49 12.17 10.07
C ASP A 243 -20.96 13.12 8.96
N THR A 244 -19.64 13.34 8.86
CA THR A 244 -19.06 14.09 7.75
C THR A 244 -19.18 13.30 6.46
N ALA A 245 -19.91 13.81 5.47
CA ALA A 245 -20.05 13.16 4.16
C ALA A 245 -18.70 12.99 3.44
N ILE A 246 -18.49 11.82 2.83
CA ILE A 246 -17.27 11.50 2.07
C ILE A 246 -17.64 10.71 0.82
N SER A 247 -17.15 11.16 -0.34
CA SER A 247 -17.30 10.45 -1.61
C SER A 247 -16.17 9.45 -1.85
N TYR A 248 -16.36 8.54 -2.80
CA TYR A 248 -15.31 7.66 -3.31
C TYR A 248 -14.05 8.41 -3.73
N ASP A 249 -14.19 9.49 -4.50
CA ASP A 249 -13.05 10.27 -5.00
C ASP A 249 -12.30 10.96 -3.84
N GLN A 250 -13.01 11.36 -2.78
CA GLN A 250 -12.39 11.89 -1.56
C GLN A 250 -11.69 10.79 -0.77
N LEU A 251 -12.27 9.59 -0.66
CA LEU A 251 -11.68 8.46 0.05
C LEU A 251 -10.38 7.98 -0.61
N LEU A 252 -10.25 8.08 -1.94
CA LEU A 252 -9.01 7.78 -2.67
C LEU A 252 -7.86 8.77 -2.38
N ASN A 253 -8.14 9.94 -1.82
CA ASN A 253 -7.14 10.93 -1.42
C ASN A 253 -7.11 11.11 0.11
N PHE A 254 -7.77 10.22 0.84
CA PHE A 254 -7.90 10.33 2.28
C PHE A 254 -6.55 10.04 2.95
N ASP A 255 -6.24 10.84 3.97
CA ASP A 255 -5.12 10.61 4.86
C ASP A 255 -5.49 9.54 5.89
N GLY A 256 -5.31 8.27 5.51
CA GLY A 256 -5.74 7.17 6.35
C GLY A 256 -5.08 5.84 6.08
N TYR A 257 -5.40 4.90 6.96
CA TYR A 257 -4.98 3.50 6.89
C TYR A 257 -6.07 2.60 7.45
N ILE A 258 -6.04 1.31 7.08
CA ILE A 258 -6.96 0.30 7.56
C ILE A 258 -6.29 -0.55 8.62
N ASN A 259 -7.01 -0.81 9.72
CA ASN A 259 -6.70 -1.83 10.70
C ASN A 259 -7.77 -2.92 10.69
N VAL A 260 -7.36 -4.16 10.89
CA VAL A 260 -8.23 -5.28 11.24
C VAL A 260 -7.74 -5.90 12.54
N HIS A 261 -8.62 -5.98 13.53
CA HIS A 261 -8.34 -6.47 14.87
C HIS A 261 -8.64 -7.97 15.00
N LEU A 262 -8.03 -8.65 15.97
CA LEU A 262 -8.27 -10.07 16.20
C LEU A 262 -9.71 -10.35 16.65
N SER A 263 -10.27 -9.57 17.58
CA SER A 263 -11.67 -9.73 18.04
C SER A 263 -12.15 -8.49 18.81
N MET A 264 -13.44 -8.44 19.16
CA MET A 264 -13.98 -7.39 20.03
C MET A 264 -13.41 -7.44 21.46
N GLU A 265 -13.03 -8.63 21.93
CA GLU A 265 -12.41 -8.85 23.24
C GLU A 265 -10.90 -8.58 23.23
N ASP A 266 -10.28 -8.54 22.05
CA ASP A 266 -8.85 -8.32 21.84
C ASP A 266 -8.61 -7.36 20.67
N LEU A 267 -8.90 -6.09 20.92
CA LEU A 267 -8.63 -4.99 19.98
C LEU A 267 -7.15 -4.59 19.93
N GLY A 268 -6.34 -5.05 20.89
CA GLY A 268 -4.92 -4.74 20.95
C GLY A 268 -4.10 -5.51 19.89
N THR A 269 -4.55 -6.72 19.55
CA THR A 269 -3.92 -7.53 18.51
C THR A 269 -4.46 -7.17 17.12
N LEU A 270 -3.57 -6.73 16.24
CA LEU A 270 -3.85 -6.44 14.83
C LEU A 270 -3.50 -7.65 13.97
N VAL A 271 -4.46 -8.11 13.15
CA VAL A 271 -4.23 -9.25 12.26
C VAL A 271 -3.83 -8.82 10.86
N ALA A 272 -4.30 -7.66 10.40
CA ALA A 272 -3.90 -7.10 9.11
C ALA A 272 -3.98 -5.56 9.14
N GLN A 273 -3.09 -4.90 8.40
CA GLN A 273 -3.02 -3.45 8.31
C GLN A 273 -2.53 -2.99 6.93
N GLY A 274 -2.98 -1.83 6.47
CA GLY A 274 -2.44 -1.23 5.25
C GLY A 274 -2.82 0.23 5.08
N ASP A 275 -1.88 1.04 4.61
CA ASP A 275 -2.12 2.44 4.24
C ASP A 275 -3.04 2.53 3.01
N ILE A 276 -3.90 3.54 2.98
CA ILE A 276 -4.83 3.81 1.89
C ILE A 276 -4.72 5.25 1.40
N GLY A 277 -5.48 5.57 0.36
CA GLY A 277 -5.61 6.94 -0.13
C GLY A 277 -4.24 7.55 -0.48
N GLN A 278 -3.96 8.72 0.08
CA GLN A 278 -2.71 9.44 -0.19
C GLN A 278 -1.47 8.78 0.46
N ASN A 279 -1.68 7.88 1.42
CA ASN A 279 -0.61 7.19 2.15
C ASN A 279 -0.16 5.89 1.48
N GLU A 280 -0.86 5.43 0.44
CA GLU A 280 -0.48 4.25 -0.31
C GLU A 280 0.98 4.34 -0.81
N LEU A 281 1.73 3.25 -0.69
CA LEU A 281 3.09 3.18 -1.24
C LEU A 281 3.05 3.08 -2.76
N THR A 282 3.90 3.84 -3.46
CA THR A 282 4.00 3.80 -4.92
C THR A 282 4.69 2.53 -5.42
N GLY A 283 5.44 1.85 -4.54
CA GLY A 283 6.32 0.73 -4.85
C GLY A 283 7.77 1.16 -5.12
N GLU A 284 8.03 2.46 -5.27
CA GLU A 284 9.39 3.00 -5.32
C GLU A 284 10.00 3.00 -3.92
N SER A 285 11.27 2.62 -3.83
CA SER A 285 12.00 2.58 -2.56
C SER A 285 13.50 2.75 -2.75
N LYS A 286 14.18 3.18 -1.70
CA LYS A 286 15.63 3.27 -1.62
C LYS A 286 16.15 2.70 -0.31
N GLU A 287 17.01 1.71 -0.41
CA GLU A 287 17.70 1.09 0.72
C GLU A 287 19.12 1.65 0.86
N TYR A 288 19.51 1.93 2.11
CA TYR A 288 20.85 2.33 2.51
C TYR A 288 21.40 1.34 3.55
N ALA A 289 22.65 0.92 3.37
CA ALA A 289 23.31 0.02 4.32
C ALA A 289 23.75 0.77 5.59
N LEU A 290 23.44 0.20 6.75
CA LEU A 290 23.91 0.67 8.05
C LEU A 290 24.98 -0.30 8.55
N GLY A 291 26.25 0.12 8.43
CA GLY A 291 27.40 -0.66 8.87
C GLY A 291 27.60 -0.61 10.37
N GLU A 292 28.27 -1.63 10.89
CA GLU A 292 28.70 -1.74 12.30
C GLU A 292 29.60 -0.58 12.73
N ARG A 293 29.49 -0.17 14.00
CA ARG A 293 30.33 0.88 14.61
C ARG A 293 30.94 0.49 15.95
N ASP A 294 30.43 1.01 17.07
CA ASP A 294 31.06 0.86 18.38
C ASP A 294 30.76 -0.48 19.05
N VAL A 295 29.74 -1.20 18.56
CA VAL A 295 29.30 -2.49 19.08
C VAL A 295 29.40 -3.54 18.00
N GLU A 296 30.31 -4.48 18.20
CA GLU A 296 30.57 -5.57 17.26
C GLU A 296 29.32 -6.45 17.04
N GLY A 297 29.05 -6.79 15.78
CA GLY A 297 27.96 -7.63 15.33
C GLY A 297 26.67 -6.90 14.94
N ILE A 298 26.49 -5.62 15.27
CA ILE A 298 25.24 -4.89 14.98
C ILE A 298 25.35 -4.15 13.64
N SER A 299 24.47 -4.47 12.70
CA SER A 299 24.40 -3.83 11.39
C SER A 299 23.01 -4.03 10.78
N GLY A 300 22.70 -3.36 9.68
CA GLY A 300 21.39 -3.49 9.06
C GLY A 300 21.18 -2.56 7.88
N THR A 301 19.93 -2.17 7.66
CA THR A 301 19.54 -1.27 6.58
C THR A 301 18.53 -0.23 7.05
N ALA A 302 18.48 0.90 6.33
CA ALA A 302 17.39 1.86 6.38
C ALA A 302 16.79 1.97 4.98
N THR A 303 15.50 1.70 4.84
CA THR A 303 14.79 1.73 3.56
C THR A 303 13.71 2.79 3.60
N PHE A 304 13.72 3.70 2.63
CA PHE A 304 12.69 4.70 2.44
C PHE A 304 11.76 4.25 1.30
N PHE A 305 10.46 4.20 1.57
CA PHE A 305 9.43 3.88 0.58
C PHE A 305 8.63 5.14 0.26
N GLU A 306 8.42 5.44 -1.01
CA GLU A 306 7.66 6.61 -1.44
C GLU A 306 6.15 6.38 -1.26
N ARG A 307 5.47 7.35 -0.66
CA ARG A 307 4.01 7.43 -0.59
C ARG A 307 3.45 8.24 -1.76
N VAL A 308 2.19 8.01 -2.12
CA VAL A 308 1.49 8.74 -3.19
C VAL A 308 1.49 10.27 -2.96
N ASN A 309 1.43 10.73 -1.71
CA ASN A 309 1.52 12.15 -1.35
C ASN A 309 2.95 12.75 -1.45
N GLY A 310 3.97 11.95 -1.74
CA GLY A 310 5.37 12.36 -1.84
C GLY A 310 6.15 12.31 -0.52
N GLU A 311 5.51 11.96 0.59
CA GLU A 311 6.18 11.65 1.86
C GLU A 311 6.86 10.28 1.80
N SER A 312 7.61 9.92 2.85
CA SER A 312 8.29 8.62 2.91
C SER A 312 7.88 7.81 4.14
N LEU A 313 7.69 6.50 3.97
CA LEU A 313 7.81 5.56 5.07
C LEU A 313 9.27 5.15 5.19
N ALA A 314 9.93 5.47 6.30
CA ALA A 314 11.25 4.95 6.63
C ALA A 314 11.10 3.67 7.47
N GLU A 315 11.76 2.60 7.05
CA GLU A 315 11.90 1.36 7.81
C GLU A 315 13.38 1.11 8.12
N ILE A 316 13.74 0.98 9.40
CA ILE A 316 15.08 0.56 9.82
C ILE A 316 14.99 -0.89 10.28
N MET A 317 15.87 -1.74 9.75
CA MET A 317 16.01 -3.14 10.13
C MET A 317 17.45 -3.41 10.56
N LEU A 318 17.66 -3.69 11.83
CA LEU A 318 18.95 -4.08 12.40
C LEU A 318 18.98 -5.56 12.77
N MET A 319 20.16 -6.16 12.63
CA MET A 319 20.46 -7.51 13.08
C MET A 319 21.27 -7.46 14.38
N ASN A 320 21.09 -8.49 15.22
CA ASN A 320 21.83 -8.67 16.48
C ASN A 320 21.65 -7.54 17.50
N THR A 321 20.53 -6.82 17.46
CA THR A 321 20.17 -5.85 18.51
C THR A 321 19.96 -6.56 19.86
N PRO A 322 20.34 -5.95 20.98
CA PRO A 322 19.97 -6.44 22.31
C PRO A 322 18.44 -6.54 22.46
N GLU A 323 17.91 -7.71 22.85
CA GLU A 323 16.45 -7.94 22.94
C GLU A 323 15.72 -6.93 23.84
N ASP A 324 16.37 -6.48 24.91
CA ASP A 324 15.85 -5.45 25.81
C ASP A 324 16.41 -4.08 25.42
N GLY A 325 15.61 -3.25 24.75
CA GLY A 325 16.01 -1.88 24.48
C GLY A 325 15.17 -1.15 23.43
N MET A 326 15.22 0.17 23.50
CA MET A 326 14.84 1.05 22.41
C MET A 326 16.10 1.80 21.99
N HIS A 327 16.44 1.73 20.71
CA HIS A 327 17.66 2.29 20.15
C HIS A 327 17.29 3.56 19.36
N PRO A 328 17.55 4.77 19.89
CA PRO A 328 17.28 6.00 19.17
C PRO A 328 18.00 6.01 17.84
N ALA A 329 17.36 6.52 16.79
CA ALA A 329 17.96 6.66 15.48
C ALA A 329 17.68 8.07 14.95
N HIS A 330 18.64 8.63 14.21
CA HIS A 330 18.54 9.97 13.66
C HIS A 330 19.16 10.06 12.27
N ILE A 331 18.62 10.93 11.43
CA ILE A 331 19.34 11.50 10.29
C ILE A 331 20.13 12.71 10.78
N HIS A 332 21.40 12.78 10.45
CA HIS A 332 22.30 13.90 10.68
C HIS A 332 22.69 14.57 9.37
N PHE A 333 23.13 15.83 9.43
CA PHE A 333 23.71 16.55 8.29
C PHE A 333 25.15 16.13 7.98
N ASN A 334 25.60 16.39 6.74
CA ASN A 334 26.94 16.10 6.19
C ASN A 334 27.20 14.59 6.03
N THR A 335 28.45 14.21 5.75
CA THR A 335 28.86 12.80 5.77
C THR A 335 29.01 12.29 7.21
N ALA A 336 28.87 10.97 7.38
CA ALA A 336 29.14 10.27 8.63
C ALA A 336 30.58 10.49 9.17
N LEU A 337 31.52 10.78 8.27
CA LEU A 337 32.92 11.07 8.62
C LEU A 337 33.10 12.47 9.21
N GLU A 338 32.40 13.46 8.67
CA GLU A 338 32.45 14.85 9.13
C GLU A 338 31.58 15.07 10.38
N GLY A 339 30.50 14.29 10.48
CA GLY A 339 29.48 14.45 11.50
C GLY A 339 28.59 15.67 11.26
N GLY A 340 27.56 15.82 12.07
CA GLY A 340 26.67 16.97 11.98
C GLY A 340 25.58 16.97 13.04
N ASP A 341 24.85 18.08 13.09
CA ASP A 341 23.65 18.19 13.92
C ASP A 341 22.56 17.23 13.44
N ILE A 342 21.61 16.92 14.33
CA ILE A 342 20.44 16.09 14.00
C ILE A 342 19.50 16.90 13.09
N ALA A 343 19.10 16.30 11.98
CA ALA A 343 18.12 16.82 11.04
C ALA A 343 16.72 16.22 11.29
N PHE A 344 16.65 14.92 11.57
CA PHE A 344 15.40 14.18 11.76
C PHE A 344 15.55 13.09 12.81
N SER A 345 14.55 12.94 13.66
CA SER A 345 14.47 11.87 14.66
C SER A 345 13.47 10.79 14.27
N PHE A 346 13.94 9.54 14.13
CA PHE A 346 13.06 8.39 13.89
C PHE A 346 12.35 7.94 15.16
N GLU A 347 11.32 7.10 15.00
CA GLU A 347 10.94 6.21 16.09
C GLU A 347 12.13 5.31 16.47
N PRO A 348 12.43 5.10 17.76
CA PRO A 348 13.54 4.26 18.15
C PRO A 348 13.37 2.81 17.64
N VAL A 349 14.47 2.19 17.22
CA VAL A 349 14.49 0.78 16.81
C VAL A 349 14.22 -0.09 18.03
N ASN A 350 13.21 -0.95 17.93
CA ASN A 350 12.85 -1.90 18.98
C ASN A 350 13.87 -3.04 19.00
N GLY A 351 14.61 -3.18 20.10
CA GLY A 351 15.71 -4.14 20.23
C GLY A 351 15.29 -5.61 20.11
N ALA A 352 14.06 -5.98 20.48
CA ALA A 352 13.54 -7.34 20.36
C ALA A 352 13.27 -7.75 18.91
N THR A 353 12.88 -6.78 18.07
CA THR A 353 12.52 -7.03 16.66
C THR A 353 13.61 -6.59 15.68
N GLY A 354 14.49 -5.68 16.11
CA GLY A 354 15.42 -4.97 15.23
C GLY A 354 14.74 -3.94 14.33
N MET A 355 13.45 -3.64 14.52
CA MET A 355 12.65 -2.84 13.58
C MET A 355 12.30 -1.45 14.12
N SER A 356 12.26 -0.47 13.23
CA SER A 356 11.58 0.82 13.39
C SER A 356 10.82 1.15 12.10
N LYS A 357 9.67 1.81 12.23
CA LYS A 357 8.91 2.37 11.12
C LYS A 357 8.54 3.81 11.46
N THR A 358 8.73 4.75 10.56
CA THR A 358 8.45 6.17 10.81
C THR A 358 7.98 6.87 9.55
N ASN A 359 6.93 7.69 9.64
CA ASN A 359 6.57 8.59 8.55
C ASN A 359 7.53 9.79 8.53
N VAL A 360 8.10 10.09 7.37
CA VAL A 360 9.05 11.18 7.15
C VAL A 360 8.44 12.16 6.18
N SER A 361 7.99 13.29 6.72
CA SER A 361 7.37 14.39 5.96
C SER A 361 7.93 15.76 6.35
N THR A 362 8.51 15.87 7.55
CA THR A 362 9.02 17.12 8.12
C THR A 362 10.24 16.82 8.99
N LEU A 363 11.30 17.62 8.84
CA LEU A 363 12.48 17.62 9.70
C LEU A 363 12.17 18.15 11.11
N ASP A 364 13.07 17.92 12.06
CA ASP A 364 12.88 18.32 13.46
C ASP A 364 12.76 19.85 13.65
N ASP A 365 13.24 20.63 12.68
CA ASP A 365 13.12 22.09 12.65
C ASP A 365 11.81 22.61 12.02
N GLY A 366 10.94 21.73 11.54
CA GLY A 366 9.67 22.04 10.88
C GLY A 366 9.76 22.22 9.37
N THR A 367 10.94 22.02 8.76
CA THR A 367 11.10 22.05 7.29
C THR A 367 10.49 20.80 6.68
N ALA A 368 9.55 20.95 5.73
CA ALA A 368 9.00 19.81 4.99
C ALA A 368 10.08 19.14 4.15
N ILE A 369 10.02 17.81 4.02
CA ILE A 369 10.93 17.01 3.20
C ILE A 369 10.17 15.90 2.48
N SER A 370 10.35 15.80 1.17
CA SER A 370 9.78 14.75 0.32
C SER A 370 10.73 13.56 0.17
N TYR A 371 10.20 12.43 -0.29
CA TYR A 371 10.99 11.27 -0.70
C TYR A 371 12.12 11.65 -1.65
N SER A 372 11.83 12.44 -2.69
CA SER A 372 12.84 12.88 -3.65
C SER A 372 13.95 13.71 -3.02
N GLU A 373 13.64 14.53 -2.02
CA GLU A 373 14.63 15.34 -1.30
C GLU A 373 15.50 14.49 -0.37
N ILE A 374 14.97 13.41 0.21
CA ILE A 374 15.76 12.45 1.01
C ILE A 374 16.85 11.80 0.14
N LEU A 375 16.55 11.47 -1.12
CA LEU A 375 17.50 10.83 -2.04
C LEU A 375 18.69 11.72 -2.39
N ASP A 376 18.56 13.03 -2.27
CA ASP A 376 19.62 14.01 -2.52
C ASP A 376 20.09 14.71 -1.23
N PHE A 377 19.61 14.25 -0.07
CA PHE A 377 19.94 14.83 1.22
C PHE A 377 21.42 14.63 1.54
N ASP A 378 22.10 15.71 1.94
CA ASP A 378 23.46 15.64 2.46
C ASP A 378 23.42 15.20 3.93
N GLY A 379 23.36 13.89 4.14
CA GLY A 379 23.26 13.34 5.48
C GLY A 379 23.73 11.91 5.65
N TYR A 380 23.61 11.44 6.89
CA TYR A 380 23.90 10.07 7.30
C TYR A 380 22.97 9.67 8.45
N ILE A 381 22.76 8.37 8.62
CA ILE A 381 21.97 7.80 9.70
C ILE A 381 22.88 7.28 10.80
N ASN A 382 22.52 7.59 12.05
CA ASN A 382 23.05 6.96 13.25
C ASN A 382 21.95 6.16 13.93
N VAL A 383 22.32 4.99 14.46
CA VAL A 383 21.53 4.28 15.47
C VAL A 383 22.35 4.18 16.75
N HIS A 384 21.78 4.61 17.86
CA HIS A 384 22.44 4.70 19.16
C HIS A 384 22.15 3.47 20.03
N LEU A 385 23.06 3.13 20.95
CA LEU A 385 22.88 1.98 21.84
C LEU A 385 21.66 2.12 22.76
N SER A 386 21.44 3.30 23.34
CA SER A 386 20.27 3.59 24.18
C SER A 386 20.14 5.09 24.44
N MET A 387 19.00 5.52 25.00
CA MET A 387 18.80 6.92 25.44
C MET A 387 19.83 7.40 26.48
N ASP A 388 20.36 6.50 27.31
CA ASP A 388 21.39 6.83 28.31
C ASP A 388 22.82 6.79 27.72
N GLN A 389 22.98 6.21 26.53
CA GLN A 389 24.27 5.99 25.86
C GLN A 389 24.26 6.49 24.41
N LEU A 390 23.75 7.71 24.19
CA LEU A 390 23.73 8.34 22.86
C LEU A 390 25.12 8.52 22.23
N ALA A 391 26.20 8.52 23.02
CA ALA A 391 27.55 8.59 22.48
C ALA A 391 28.02 7.25 21.85
N THR A 392 27.33 6.15 22.09
CA THR A 392 27.66 4.82 21.55
C THR A 392 26.79 4.54 20.34
N ILE A 393 27.39 4.46 19.16
CA ILE A 393 26.71 4.20 17.88
C ILE A 393 26.79 2.70 17.57
N VAL A 394 25.65 2.06 17.37
CA VAL A 394 25.60 0.62 17.05
C VAL A 394 25.62 0.36 15.55
N ALA A 395 25.01 1.24 14.75
CA ALA A 395 25.03 1.16 13.30
C ALA A 395 25.04 2.57 12.68
N GLN A 396 25.73 2.74 11.55
CA GLN A 396 25.82 4.03 10.84
C GLN A 396 25.94 3.84 9.33
N GLY A 397 25.33 4.72 8.56
CA GLY A 397 25.45 4.72 7.10
C GLY A 397 25.20 6.10 6.48
N ASP A 398 26.00 6.45 5.46
CA ASP A 398 25.74 7.63 4.63
C ASP A 398 24.48 7.43 3.79
N ILE A 399 23.68 8.49 3.61
CA ILE A 399 22.45 8.47 2.81
C ILE A 399 22.45 9.59 1.76
N GLY A 400 21.44 9.56 0.89
CA GLY A 400 21.19 10.62 -0.08
C GLY A 400 22.40 10.91 -0.96
N SER A 401 22.85 12.17 -0.96
CA SER A 401 24.01 12.64 -1.73
C SER A 401 25.34 11.99 -1.31
N ASN A 402 25.42 11.51 -0.06
CA ASN A 402 26.63 10.89 0.48
C ASN A 402 26.74 9.40 0.14
N GLU A 403 25.72 8.79 -0.45
CA GLU A 403 25.78 7.38 -0.83
C GLU A 403 26.97 7.09 -1.76
N LEU A 404 27.67 5.98 -1.54
CA LEU A 404 28.72 5.52 -2.44
C LEU A 404 28.10 4.92 -3.72
N THR A 405 28.62 5.29 -4.89
CA THR A 405 28.14 4.75 -6.18
C THR A 405 28.59 3.31 -6.43
N GLY A 406 29.60 2.85 -5.67
CA GLY A 406 30.29 1.58 -5.88
C GLY A 406 31.53 1.71 -6.78
N GLU A 407 31.68 2.83 -7.50
CA GLU A 407 32.89 3.12 -8.25
C GLU A 407 34.07 3.39 -7.30
N SER A 408 35.21 2.77 -7.61
CA SER A 408 36.43 2.97 -6.82
C SER A 408 37.70 2.76 -7.63
N MET A 409 38.76 3.45 -7.23
CA MET A 409 40.10 3.31 -7.77
C MET A 409 41.11 3.15 -6.64
N SER A 410 42.08 2.25 -6.79
CA SER A 410 43.11 2.01 -5.79
C SER A 410 44.51 2.25 -6.35
N TYR A 411 45.34 2.90 -5.54
CA TYR A 411 46.71 3.26 -5.87
C TYR A 411 47.64 2.64 -4.83
N ASN A 412 48.74 2.03 -5.29
CA ASN A 412 49.74 1.46 -4.40
C ASN A 412 50.64 2.56 -3.83
N LEU A 413 50.82 2.54 -2.51
CA LEU A 413 51.77 3.39 -1.79
C LEU A 413 52.99 2.54 -1.44
N MET A 414 54.08 2.77 -2.14
CA MET A 414 55.32 2.03 -2.00
C MET A 414 56.17 2.58 -0.86
N GLU A 415 56.94 1.70 -0.24
CA GLU A 415 57.97 2.05 0.77
C GLU A 415 58.98 3.09 0.25
N VAL A 416 59.36 4.04 1.09
CA VAL A 416 60.38 5.07 0.78
C VAL A 416 61.53 5.10 1.78
N ASP A 417 61.41 5.86 2.87
CA ASP A 417 62.50 6.05 3.86
C ASP A 417 62.35 5.13 5.08
N LEU A 418 61.18 4.51 5.25
CA LEU A 418 60.82 3.68 6.40
C LEU A 418 60.67 2.20 5.99
N PRO A 419 61.69 1.37 6.25
CA PRO A 419 61.67 -0.02 5.84
C PRO A 419 60.45 -0.80 6.36
N GLY A 420 59.74 -1.46 5.45
CA GLY A 420 58.56 -2.27 5.72
C GLY A 420 57.23 -1.52 5.68
N VAL A 421 57.21 -0.18 5.58
CA VAL A 421 55.96 0.60 5.54
C VAL A 421 55.49 0.78 4.11
N SER A 422 54.30 0.27 3.79
CA SER A 422 53.67 0.39 2.46
C SER A 422 52.17 0.21 2.59
N GLY A 423 51.40 0.47 1.53
CA GLY A 423 49.96 0.25 1.59
C GLY A 423 49.22 0.69 0.35
N THR A 424 47.98 1.12 0.53
CA THR A 424 47.09 1.52 -0.56
C THR A 424 46.34 2.80 -0.23
N ALA A 425 46.08 3.62 -1.24
CA ALA A 425 45.08 4.68 -1.22
C ALA A 425 43.91 4.28 -2.13
N THR A 426 42.71 4.15 -1.58
CA THR A 426 41.49 3.83 -2.31
C THR A 426 40.58 5.04 -2.34
N PHE A 427 40.24 5.52 -3.53
CA PHE A 427 39.25 6.56 -3.74
C PHE A 427 37.92 5.90 -4.11
N ARG A 428 36.84 6.30 -3.44
CA ARG A 428 35.47 5.85 -3.73
C ARG A 428 34.60 7.04 -4.06
N GLU A 429 33.80 6.92 -5.09
CA GLU A 429 32.90 7.98 -5.54
C GLU A 429 31.62 8.01 -4.69
N ARG A 430 31.22 9.22 -4.28
CA ARG A 430 29.90 9.50 -3.71
C ARG A 430 28.94 10.01 -4.79
N LYS A 431 27.64 9.89 -4.55
CA LYS A 431 26.58 10.27 -5.50
C LYS A 431 26.63 11.75 -5.90
N ASP A 432 27.06 12.62 -4.99
CA ASP A 432 27.29 14.05 -5.26
C ASP A 432 28.53 14.34 -6.13
N GLY A 433 29.33 13.32 -6.46
CA GLY A 433 30.56 13.42 -7.23
C GLY A 433 31.80 13.72 -6.40
N SER A 434 31.69 13.86 -5.07
CA SER A 434 32.82 13.96 -4.16
C SER A 434 33.50 12.59 -3.96
N THR A 435 34.66 12.58 -3.31
CA THR A 435 35.47 11.37 -3.11
C THR A 435 35.69 11.06 -1.65
N LEU A 436 35.33 9.84 -1.22
CA LEU A 436 35.84 9.26 0.01
C LEU A 436 37.21 8.62 -0.27
N ALA A 437 38.27 9.23 0.25
CA ALA A 437 39.61 8.67 0.21
C ALA A 437 39.91 7.86 1.47
N ILE A 438 40.35 6.61 1.28
CA ILE A 438 40.74 5.69 2.34
C ILE A 438 42.23 5.33 2.12
N ILE A 439 43.09 5.70 3.06
CA ILE A 439 44.50 5.27 3.04
C ILE A 439 44.68 4.17 4.08
N ALA A 440 45.25 3.05 3.67
CA ALA A 440 45.57 1.90 4.52
C ALA A 440 47.06 1.59 4.40
N LEU A 441 47.80 1.74 5.48
CA LEU A 441 49.22 1.41 5.58
C LEU A 441 49.44 0.20 6.49
N GLU A 442 50.43 -0.61 6.13
CA GLU A 442 50.93 -1.72 6.93
C GLU A 442 52.21 -1.31 7.66
N ASN A 443 52.46 -1.93 8.82
CA ASN A 443 53.66 -1.76 9.64
C ASN A 443 53.91 -0.32 10.15
N THR A 444 52.85 0.45 10.37
CA THR A 444 52.93 1.77 11.02
C THR A 444 53.31 1.66 12.50
N GLU A 445 53.87 2.74 13.06
CA GLU A 445 54.24 2.79 14.49
C GLU A 445 52.99 3.11 15.34
N GLU A 446 52.71 2.27 16.34
CA GLU A 446 51.55 2.42 17.22
C GLU A 446 51.55 3.80 17.93
N GLY A 447 50.44 4.52 17.85
CA GLY A 447 50.27 5.86 18.43
C GLY A 447 50.92 7.00 17.63
N ALA A 448 51.63 6.70 16.54
CA ALA A 448 52.08 7.74 15.62
C ALA A 448 50.92 8.29 14.79
N MET A 449 51.01 9.54 14.34
CA MET A 449 50.10 10.12 13.34
C MET A 449 50.93 10.50 12.13
N HIS A 450 50.60 9.94 10.97
CA HIS A 450 51.34 10.13 9.73
C HIS A 450 50.58 11.11 8.82
N PRO A 451 51.05 12.36 8.66
CA PRO A 451 50.45 13.31 7.72
C PRO A 451 50.54 12.77 6.30
N ALA A 452 49.53 13.04 5.48
CA ALA A 452 49.56 12.70 4.06
C ALA A 452 49.02 13.82 3.19
N HIS A 453 49.53 13.92 1.97
CA HIS A 453 49.17 14.97 1.02
C HIS A 453 49.08 14.43 -0.41
N ILE A 454 48.23 15.04 -1.23
CA ILE A 454 48.33 14.97 -2.69
C ILE A 454 49.23 16.11 -3.15
N HIS A 455 50.19 15.79 -4.01
CA HIS A 455 51.11 16.71 -4.67
C HIS A 455 50.85 16.77 -6.18
N GLU A 456 51.22 17.89 -6.82
CA GLU A 456 51.25 18.01 -8.28
C GLU A 456 52.36 17.17 -8.92
N ASN A 457 52.16 16.82 -10.21
CA ASN A 457 53.08 16.07 -11.07
C ASN A 457 53.26 14.61 -10.64
N SER A 458 54.24 13.93 -11.22
CA SER A 458 54.64 12.59 -10.78
C SER A 458 55.54 12.65 -9.54
N ALA A 459 55.55 11.58 -8.75
CA ALA A 459 56.42 11.44 -7.58
C ALA A 459 57.91 11.66 -7.90
N ALA A 460 58.35 11.31 -9.11
CA ALA A 460 59.73 11.48 -9.56
C ALA A 460 60.09 12.95 -9.88
N GLU A 461 59.11 13.75 -10.32
CA GLU A 461 59.28 15.18 -10.62
C GLU A 461 59.11 16.04 -9.36
N GLY A 462 58.21 15.62 -8.47
CA GLY A 462 57.78 16.37 -7.30
C GLY A 462 56.82 17.51 -7.66
N GLY A 463 56.24 18.12 -6.63
CA GLY A 463 55.33 19.25 -6.81
C GLY A 463 54.84 19.83 -5.49
N ASP A 464 54.12 20.94 -5.60
CA ASP A 464 53.49 21.59 -4.46
C ASP A 464 52.33 20.74 -3.92
N ILE A 465 52.01 20.92 -2.64
CA ILE A 465 50.84 20.26 -2.00
C ILE A 465 49.57 20.93 -2.51
N VAL A 466 48.61 20.11 -2.92
CA VAL A 466 47.30 20.56 -3.40
C VAL A 466 46.13 20.09 -2.55
N PHE A 467 46.31 19.02 -1.79
CA PHE A 467 45.31 18.52 -0.87
C PHE A 467 45.97 17.91 0.36
N THR A 468 45.41 18.19 1.53
CA THR A 468 45.85 17.62 2.81
C THR A 468 44.83 16.60 3.32
N PHE A 469 45.26 15.36 3.51
CA PHE A 469 44.42 14.32 4.10
C PHE A 469 44.35 14.46 5.63
N ASN A 470 43.35 13.83 6.24
CA ASN A 470 43.43 13.46 7.64
C ASN A 470 44.69 12.58 7.86
N PRO A 471 45.47 12.80 8.93
CA PRO A 471 46.64 11.96 9.20
C PRO A 471 46.25 10.49 9.39
N ILE A 472 47.07 9.57 8.90
CA ILE A 472 46.92 8.13 9.12
C ILE A 472 47.23 7.85 10.59
N ASP A 473 46.31 7.20 11.28
CA ASP A 473 46.50 6.71 12.64
C ASP A 473 47.41 5.48 12.59
N GLY A 474 48.61 5.58 13.18
CA GLY A 474 49.62 4.54 13.17
C GLY A 474 49.24 3.30 13.99
N THR A 475 48.25 3.37 14.88
CA THR A 475 47.70 2.20 15.56
C THR A 475 46.81 1.36 14.64
N THR A 476 45.99 2.01 13.82
CA THR A 476 45.07 1.30 12.90
C THR A 476 45.66 1.10 11.50
N GLY A 477 46.66 1.91 11.13
CA GLY A 477 47.18 2.04 9.78
C GLY A 477 46.23 2.80 8.84
N MET A 478 45.14 3.39 9.33
CA MET A 478 44.06 3.89 8.49
C MET A 478 43.91 5.42 8.55
N SER A 479 43.53 6.01 7.42
CA SER A 479 42.95 7.36 7.32
C SER A 479 41.73 7.34 6.39
N MET A 480 40.71 8.11 6.73
CA MET A 480 39.58 8.40 5.85
C MET A 480 39.43 9.92 5.74
N THR A 481 39.23 10.43 4.53
CA THR A 481 39.04 11.86 4.26
C THR A 481 38.00 12.05 3.16
N ASN A 482 37.09 13.01 3.33
CA ASN A 482 36.18 13.45 2.28
C ASN A 482 36.87 14.52 1.41
N ILE A 483 36.89 14.35 0.09
CA ILE A 483 37.52 15.26 -0.86
C ILE A 483 36.46 15.83 -1.78
N MET A 484 36.23 17.13 -1.61
CA MET A 484 35.30 17.92 -2.44
C MET A 484 35.94 19.24 -2.91
N THR A 485 36.93 19.73 -2.16
CA THR A 485 37.72 20.91 -2.50
C THR A 485 39.19 20.69 -2.19
N LEU A 486 40.06 21.16 -3.07
CA LEU A 486 41.49 21.26 -2.85
C LEU A 486 41.80 22.33 -1.79
N ASP A 487 42.99 22.31 -1.20
CA ASP A 487 43.42 23.25 -0.15
C ASP A 487 43.38 24.72 -0.63
N GLY A 488 43.50 24.93 -1.94
CA GLY A 488 43.36 26.24 -2.59
C GLY A 488 41.90 26.71 -2.80
N GLY A 489 40.90 25.93 -2.38
CA GLY A 489 39.48 26.22 -2.53
C GLY A 489 38.86 25.85 -3.89
N MET A 490 39.62 25.16 -4.76
CA MET A 490 39.10 24.66 -6.03
C MET A 490 38.27 23.40 -5.78
N ALA A 491 37.01 23.38 -6.22
CA ALA A 491 36.21 22.16 -6.20
C ALA A 491 36.82 21.10 -7.10
N ILE A 492 36.81 19.85 -6.66
CA ILE A 492 37.36 18.71 -7.40
C ILE A 492 36.42 17.51 -7.26
N SER A 493 36.06 16.90 -8.37
CA SER A 493 35.25 15.68 -8.39
C SER A 493 36.11 14.41 -8.32
N TYR A 494 35.46 13.28 -8.08
CA TYR A 494 36.08 11.96 -8.24
C TYR A 494 36.67 11.77 -9.65
N SER A 495 35.93 12.11 -10.70
CA SER A 495 36.44 12.01 -12.07
C SER A 495 37.66 12.90 -12.31
N ASP A 496 37.69 14.11 -11.74
CA ASP A 496 38.84 15.00 -11.87
C ASP A 496 40.08 14.41 -11.17
N LEU A 497 39.91 13.75 -10.02
CA LEU A 497 41.00 13.06 -9.30
C LEU A 497 41.58 11.88 -10.09
N LEU A 498 40.75 11.16 -10.85
CA LEU A 498 41.22 10.05 -11.70
C LEU A 498 42.08 10.53 -12.88
N ASP A 499 41.84 11.74 -13.37
CA ASP A 499 42.64 12.37 -14.44
C ASP A 499 43.76 13.26 -13.89
N TYR A 500 43.83 13.42 -12.57
CA TYR A 500 44.75 14.35 -11.93
C TYR A 500 46.20 13.90 -12.10
N ASN A 501 47.06 14.82 -12.55
CA ASN A 501 48.50 14.62 -12.60
C ASN A 501 49.08 14.84 -11.19
N GLY A 502 49.02 13.82 -10.34
CA GLY A 502 49.50 13.91 -8.97
C GLY A 502 50.11 12.64 -8.39
N TYR A 503 50.58 12.75 -7.15
CA TYR A 503 51.04 11.63 -6.33
C TYR A 503 50.74 11.88 -4.85
N ILE A 504 50.66 10.81 -4.07
CA ILE A 504 50.47 10.85 -2.62
C ILE A 504 51.81 10.67 -1.93
N ASN A 505 52.08 11.51 -0.93
CA ASN A 505 53.12 11.32 0.06
C ASN A 505 52.49 11.02 1.42
N VAL A 506 53.07 10.06 2.14
CA VAL A 506 52.81 9.87 3.57
C VAL A 506 54.11 10.12 4.34
N HIS A 507 54.04 10.96 5.37
CA HIS A 507 55.19 11.41 6.15
C HIS A 507 55.32 10.63 7.47
N LEU A 508 56.54 10.55 8.02
CA LEU A 508 56.79 9.87 9.30
C LEU A 508 56.00 10.51 10.45
N SER A 509 56.09 11.83 10.63
CA SER A 509 55.33 12.57 11.64
C SER A 509 55.28 14.06 11.29
N MET A 510 54.51 14.85 12.04
CA MET A 510 54.47 16.31 11.92
C MET A 510 55.83 16.98 12.19
N GLU A 511 56.67 16.40 13.02
CA GLU A 511 58.03 16.90 13.32
C GLU A 511 59.05 16.45 12.27
N GLN A 512 58.73 15.39 11.51
CA GLN A 512 59.65 14.73 10.57
C GLN A 512 59.05 14.63 9.15
N LEU A 513 58.47 15.73 8.65
CA LEU A 513 57.89 15.81 7.30
C LEU A 513 58.89 15.51 6.17
N ALA A 514 60.20 15.61 6.41
CA ALA A 514 61.21 15.26 5.40
C ALA A 514 61.42 13.74 5.23
N THR A 515 60.92 12.92 6.15
CA THR A 515 61.02 11.45 6.11
C THR A 515 59.71 10.88 5.62
N LEU A 516 59.73 10.12 4.53
CA LEU A 516 58.55 9.54 3.90
C LEU A 516 58.33 8.08 4.33
N ALA A 517 57.12 7.79 4.81
CA ALA A 517 56.66 6.46 5.14
C ALA A 517 56.34 5.67 3.88
N ALA A 518 55.48 6.22 3.03
CA ALA A 518 55.09 5.61 1.77
C ALA A 518 54.77 6.69 0.71
N GLN A 519 54.84 6.33 -0.57
CA GLN A 519 54.58 7.21 -1.69
C GLN A 519 54.00 6.46 -2.89
N GLY A 520 53.08 7.07 -3.64
CA GLY A 520 52.53 6.47 -4.86
C GLY A 520 51.94 7.49 -5.81
N ASN A 521 52.14 7.28 -7.11
CA ASN A 521 51.47 8.06 -8.16
C ASN A 521 49.95 7.79 -8.16
N ILE A 522 49.17 8.82 -8.47
CA ILE A 522 47.72 8.72 -8.64
C ILE A 522 47.28 9.29 -9.99
N GLY A 523 46.00 9.15 -10.30
CA GLY A 523 45.38 9.70 -11.50
C GLY A 523 46.13 9.36 -12.80
N SER A 524 46.47 10.37 -13.60
CA SER A 524 47.11 10.18 -14.91
C SER A 524 48.53 9.60 -14.85
N ASN A 525 49.15 9.58 -13.66
CA ASN A 525 50.53 9.10 -13.46
C ASN A 525 50.64 7.61 -13.16
N VAL A 526 49.52 6.90 -13.14
CA VAL A 526 49.46 5.46 -12.95
C VAL A 526 49.76 4.77 -14.28
N ASN A 527 51.03 4.75 -14.66
CA ASN A 527 51.56 3.98 -15.79
C ASN A 527 52.77 3.14 -15.37
#